data_AF-A0A7R9CHE3-F1
#
_entry.id   AF-A0A7R9CHE3-F1
#
_cell.length_a   1.000
_cell.length_b   1.000
_cell.length_c   1.000
_cell.angle_alpha   90.00
_cell.angle_beta   90.00
_cell.angle_gamma   90.00
#
_symmetry.space_group_name_H-M   'P 1'
#
loop_
_entity.id
_entity.type
_entity.pdbx_description
1 polymer ?
#
loop_
_entity_poly.entity_id
_entity_poly.type
_entity_poly.pdbx_seq_one_letter_code
_entity_poly.pdbx_strand_id
1 'polypeptide(L)'
;MPLFGKKDNKRVDYKARLEHKLYLAREDPEPVFDLSDCALKSVPAGIYSLCKVFRKDALYLQENQLRSLAGGGNLQDLSLLQVLDIHSNSFIFLPDDITLLRSLRILNVSSNNLKSLPEALSSLQKLRVLNVSFNNLRAIPSSVGKLCYLHTLDLRGNKSLNTLPNNLCQATGLRELMVDPTGFIHPPTSVVQMGTVEVIKFLCSELGVGYVSPCESPEEGAFASNSSCNANSPDADDKDKFFQEQRQLERIALEKELEEQHRRELELQHGARANKNRVVELTADAVISQLLALSEISRDSSQLQHLLEQELKEEDRLLNMRQEEYQSLRRKEVLNGMEALLEEECRREAKLREYEEGRAEATRTLLSQEVETDKQLATLLFSQGQAQSELVGRLQKDEELQRAAVAALLERGDARSWALVHQVAVVESQLASLTALEMERKKLEMNEQIFDLSEKRVALSAMLVDLLSQQADRRRQLLNTLDEMERRRWISDQEKGEKSDEDFWLLQYQRLLDSRPYSLVEMERSLDPMLAQHLVVHGAIHCLPFLAQWVYSAQDLHQLNDHKLREASYISCWSKDLKLLNAT
;
A
#
# COMPACT_ATOMS: atom_id res chain seq x y z
N MET A 1 -20.49 37.96 -1.63
CA MET A 1 -19.33 37.48 -2.44
C MET A 1 -19.59 36.03 -2.82
N PRO A 2 -19.43 35.62 -4.10
CA PRO A 2 -19.67 34.24 -4.52
C PRO A 2 -18.41 33.37 -4.32
N LEU A 3 -18.43 32.44 -3.35
CA LEU A 3 -17.39 31.43 -3.16
C LEU A 3 -17.62 30.19 -4.05
N PHE A 4 -17.74 30.42 -5.36
CA PHE A 4 -17.68 29.33 -6.34
C PHE A 4 -16.24 29.16 -6.83
N GLY A 5 -15.46 28.42 -6.02
CA GLY A 5 -14.20 27.85 -6.47
C GLY A 5 -14.41 27.00 -7.73
N LYS A 6 -13.44 27.04 -8.65
CA LYS A 6 -13.56 26.41 -9.97
C LYS A 6 -13.69 24.89 -9.83
N LYS A 7 -14.35 24.27 -10.82
CA LYS A 7 -14.22 22.83 -11.08
C LYS A 7 -12.82 22.54 -11.61
N ASP A 8 -11.83 22.51 -10.72
CA ASP A 8 -10.51 21.99 -11.09
C ASP A 8 -10.66 20.50 -11.48
N ASN A 9 -9.80 20.06 -12.41
CA ASN A 9 -9.87 18.71 -12.98
C ASN A 9 -9.87 17.65 -11.86
N LYS A 10 -10.62 16.56 -12.10
CA LYS A 10 -10.52 15.33 -11.28
C LYS A 10 -9.03 14.96 -11.16
N ARG A 11 -8.44 15.19 -9.99
CA ARG A 11 -7.05 14.84 -9.72
C ARG A 11 -6.99 13.33 -9.54
N VAL A 12 -6.89 12.62 -10.66
CA VAL A 12 -6.92 11.15 -10.70
C VAL A 12 -5.83 10.63 -9.78
N ASP A 13 -6.23 10.03 -8.66
CA ASP A 13 -5.30 9.41 -7.73
C ASP A 13 -4.92 8.03 -8.28
N TYR A 14 -3.87 8.01 -9.10
CA TYR A 14 -3.29 6.80 -9.68
C TYR A 14 -2.80 5.82 -8.60
N LYS A 15 -2.46 6.29 -7.38
CA LYS A 15 -2.08 5.42 -6.25
C LYS A 15 -3.32 4.74 -5.67
N ALA A 16 -4.40 5.47 -5.43
CA ALA A 16 -5.68 4.88 -4.98
C ALA A 16 -6.24 3.90 -6.03
N ARG A 17 -6.13 4.22 -7.33
CA ARG A 17 -6.53 3.32 -8.43
C ARG A 17 -5.68 2.05 -8.48
N LEU A 18 -4.36 2.17 -8.29
CA LEU A 18 -3.47 1.02 -8.18
C LEU A 18 -3.83 0.16 -6.97
N GLU A 19 -4.02 0.74 -5.80
CA GLU A 19 -4.39 0.03 -4.57
C GLU A 19 -5.73 -0.70 -4.71
N HIS A 20 -6.73 -0.08 -5.35
CA HIS A 20 -8.00 -0.73 -5.70
C HIS A 20 -7.81 -1.91 -6.68
N LYS A 21 -7.00 -1.75 -7.72
CA LYS A 21 -6.69 -2.84 -8.68
C LYS A 21 -5.91 -3.99 -8.03
N LEU A 22 -5.02 -3.70 -7.09
CA LEU A 22 -4.30 -4.70 -6.29
C LEU A 22 -5.19 -5.42 -5.27
N TYR A 23 -6.26 -4.78 -4.81
CA TYR A 23 -7.29 -5.38 -3.97
C TYR A 23 -8.13 -6.37 -4.79
N LEU A 24 -8.74 -5.90 -5.90
CA LEU A 24 -9.54 -6.73 -6.82
C LEU A 24 -8.75 -7.97 -7.28
N ALA A 25 -7.49 -7.81 -7.70
CA ALA A 25 -6.67 -8.93 -8.16
C ALA A 25 -6.37 -10.01 -7.10
N ARG A 26 -6.66 -9.76 -5.82
CA ARG A 26 -6.53 -10.72 -4.69
C ARG A 26 -7.86 -11.35 -4.26
N GLU A 27 -8.97 -10.61 -4.36
CA GLU A 27 -10.29 -11.12 -3.98
C GLU A 27 -11.03 -11.77 -5.16
N ASP A 28 -10.88 -11.23 -6.38
CA ASP A 28 -11.53 -11.77 -7.58
C ASP A 28 -10.79 -13.01 -8.12
N PRO A 29 -11.49 -14.16 -8.26
CA PRO A 29 -10.93 -15.39 -8.80
C PRO A 29 -10.78 -15.36 -10.33
N GLU A 30 -11.07 -14.24 -10.99
CA GLU A 30 -10.92 -14.11 -12.44
C GLU A 30 -9.46 -14.35 -12.88
N PRO A 31 -9.22 -14.97 -14.05
CA PRO A 31 -7.86 -15.21 -14.56
C PRO A 31 -7.15 -13.94 -15.07
N VAL A 32 -7.80 -12.77 -14.97
CA VAL A 32 -7.27 -11.48 -15.43
C VAL A 32 -6.67 -10.68 -14.27
N PHE A 33 -5.55 -10.01 -14.52
CA PHE A 33 -4.96 -9.01 -13.63
C PHE A 33 -4.78 -7.70 -14.42
N ASP A 34 -5.65 -6.73 -14.14
CA ASP A 34 -5.61 -5.40 -14.76
C ASP A 34 -4.86 -4.38 -13.90
N LEU A 35 -3.78 -3.82 -14.47
CA LEU A 35 -2.94 -2.75 -13.94
C LEU A 35 -2.79 -1.57 -14.93
N SER A 36 -3.68 -1.48 -15.93
CA SER A 36 -3.71 -0.40 -16.92
C SER A 36 -4.04 0.99 -16.35
N ASP A 37 -3.55 2.05 -17.01
CA ASP A 37 -3.84 3.46 -16.70
C ASP A 37 -3.62 3.81 -15.19
N CYS A 38 -2.49 3.31 -14.66
CA CYS A 38 -2.01 3.53 -13.30
C CYS A 38 -0.79 4.47 -13.26
N ALA A 39 -0.45 5.11 -14.38
CA ALA A 39 0.72 5.99 -14.55
C ALA A 39 2.07 5.36 -14.10
N LEU A 40 2.19 4.03 -14.16
CA LEU A 40 3.34 3.28 -13.66
C LEU A 40 4.60 3.54 -14.49
N LYS A 41 5.68 3.98 -13.84
CA LYS A 41 7.03 4.12 -14.47
C LYS A 41 7.81 2.80 -14.49
N SER A 42 7.48 1.91 -13.56
CA SER A 42 8.00 0.55 -13.41
C SER A 42 6.89 -0.32 -12.84
N VAL A 43 6.88 -1.61 -13.18
CA VAL A 43 5.99 -2.58 -12.53
C VAL A 43 6.36 -2.67 -11.03
N PRO A 44 5.40 -2.61 -10.08
CA PRO A 44 5.69 -2.78 -8.65
C PRO A 44 6.28 -4.15 -8.32
N ALA A 45 7.12 -4.22 -7.29
CA ALA A 45 7.73 -5.49 -6.87
C ALA A 45 6.67 -6.51 -6.39
N GLY A 46 6.86 -7.78 -6.76
CA GLY A 46 6.00 -8.90 -6.35
C GLY A 46 4.76 -9.12 -7.21
N ILE A 47 4.49 -8.27 -8.22
CA ILE A 47 3.35 -8.46 -9.14
C ILE A 47 3.45 -9.80 -9.89
N TYR A 48 4.64 -10.21 -10.30
CA TYR A 48 4.82 -11.49 -11.02
C TYR A 48 4.57 -12.70 -10.11
N SER A 49 4.99 -12.61 -8.84
CA SER A 49 4.71 -13.63 -7.84
C SER A 49 3.23 -13.67 -7.44
N LEU A 50 2.51 -12.53 -7.48
CA LEU A 50 1.05 -12.49 -7.35
C LEU A 50 0.36 -13.20 -8.53
N CYS A 51 0.76 -12.93 -9.78
CA CYS A 51 0.24 -13.65 -10.96
C CYS A 51 0.40 -15.18 -10.81
N LYS A 52 1.54 -15.63 -10.26
CA LYS A 52 1.84 -17.05 -10.00
C LYS A 52 0.98 -17.65 -8.90
N VAL A 53 0.84 -16.97 -7.75
CA VAL A 53 0.05 -17.43 -6.60
C VAL A 53 -1.44 -17.52 -6.95
N PHE A 54 -1.97 -16.49 -7.61
CA PHE A 54 -3.38 -16.41 -8.00
C PHE A 54 -3.66 -17.00 -9.40
N ARG A 55 -2.66 -17.67 -10.03
CA ARG A 55 -2.73 -18.32 -11.36
C ARG A 55 -3.43 -17.48 -12.44
N LYS A 56 -3.09 -16.20 -12.54
CA LYS A 56 -3.65 -15.27 -13.53
C LYS A 56 -3.08 -15.61 -14.93
N ASP A 57 -3.96 -15.86 -15.90
CA ASP A 57 -3.61 -16.13 -17.31
C ASP A 57 -3.35 -14.86 -18.12
N ALA A 58 -3.93 -13.72 -17.73
CA ALA A 58 -3.81 -12.45 -18.45
C ALA A 58 -3.28 -11.32 -17.54
N LEU A 59 -2.29 -10.57 -18.04
CA LEU A 59 -1.71 -9.42 -17.37
C LEU A 59 -1.78 -8.20 -18.30
N TYR A 60 -2.54 -7.19 -17.86
CA TYR A 60 -2.82 -5.97 -18.59
C TYR A 60 -2.10 -4.79 -17.93
N LEU A 61 -1.14 -4.21 -18.63
CA LEU A 61 -0.23 -3.14 -18.17
C LEU A 61 -0.23 -1.93 -19.13
N GLN A 62 -1.19 -1.87 -20.05
CA GLN A 62 -1.31 -0.81 -21.05
C GLN A 62 -1.57 0.59 -20.45
N GLU A 63 -1.33 1.63 -21.26
CA GLU A 63 -1.56 3.04 -20.88
C GLU A 63 -0.76 3.46 -19.62
N ASN A 64 0.48 2.99 -19.53
CA ASN A 64 1.41 3.32 -18.45
C ASN A 64 2.68 4.00 -19.01
N GLN A 65 3.66 4.27 -18.13
CA GLN A 65 4.92 4.93 -18.47
C GLN A 65 6.11 3.95 -18.37
N LEU A 66 5.85 2.65 -18.54
CA LEU A 66 6.84 1.59 -18.33
C LEU A 66 7.95 1.67 -19.39
N ARG A 67 9.20 1.53 -18.93
CA ARG A 67 10.39 1.44 -19.80
C ARG A 67 11.04 0.05 -19.82
N SER A 68 10.74 -0.77 -18.81
CA SER A 68 11.29 -2.12 -18.60
C SER A 68 10.37 -2.93 -17.68
N LEU A 69 10.41 -4.26 -17.82
CA LEU A 69 9.71 -5.22 -16.96
C LEU A 69 10.50 -5.59 -15.68
N ALA A 70 11.75 -5.13 -15.51
CA ALA A 70 12.63 -5.55 -14.42
C ALA A 70 12.10 -5.26 -12.99
N GLY A 71 11.18 -4.30 -12.81
CA GLY A 71 10.67 -3.92 -11.49
C GLY A 71 9.72 -4.94 -10.84
N GLY A 72 9.09 -5.82 -11.62
CA GLY A 72 7.99 -6.68 -11.14
C GLY A 72 8.40 -7.89 -10.27
N GLY A 73 9.70 -8.17 -10.18
CA GLY A 73 10.27 -9.42 -9.67
C GLY A 73 10.76 -10.33 -10.79
N ASN A 74 10.84 -11.64 -10.53
CA ASN A 74 11.36 -12.62 -11.50
C ASN A 74 10.35 -12.91 -12.61
N LEU A 75 10.70 -12.67 -13.88
CA LEU A 75 9.79 -12.96 -15.01
C LEU A 75 9.46 -14.46 -15.15
N GLN A 76 10.26 -15.35 -14.58
CA GLN A 76 9.98 -16.80 -14.52
C GLN A 76 8.68 -17.14 -13.77
N ASP A 77 8.23 -16.28 -12.84
CA ASP A 77 6.97 -16.48 -12.12
C ASP A 77 5.75 -16.36 -13.06
N LEU A 78 5.88 -15.62 -14.17
CA LEU A 78 4.86 -15.49 -15.22
C LEU A 78 4.85 -16.67 -16.23
N SER A 79 5.53 -17.78 -15.96
CA SER A 79 5.65 -18.92 -16.91
C SER A 79 4.32 -19.59 -17.31
N LEU A 80 3.24 -19.38 -16.55
CA LEU A 80 1.87 -19.82 -16.87
C LEU A 80 1.08 -18.79 -17.71
N LEU A 81 1.52 -17.54 -17.79
CA LEU A 81 0.80 -16.44 -18.42
C LEU A 81 0.53 -16.71 -19.91
N GLN A 82 -0.71 -16.49 -20.33
CA GLN A 82 -1.18 -16.68 -21.71
C GLN A 82 -1.32 -15.37 -22.49
N VAL A 83 -1.63 -14.27 -21.81
CA VAL A 83 -1.81 -12.94 -22.42
C VAL A 83 -0.98 -11.91 -21.67
N LEU A 84 -0.10 -11.22 -22.39
CA LEU A 84 0.63 -10.06 -21.89
C LEU A 84 0.32 -8.86 -22.79
N ASP A 85 -0.30 -7.84 -22.21
CA ASP A 85 -0.51 -6.56 -22.88
C ASP A 85 0.26 -5.44 -22.18
N ILE A 86 1.18 -4.82 -22.92
CA ILE A 86 1.97 -3.66 -22.53
C ILE A 86 1.90 -2.55 -23.59
N HIS A 87 0.80 -2.45 -24.35
CA HIS A 87 0.63 -1.40 -25.36
C HIS A 87 0.56 0.01 -24.74
N SER A 88 0.77 1.05 -25.55
CA SER A 88 0.76 2.46 -25.10
C SER A 88 1.67 2.69 -23.88
N ASN A 89 2.95 2.38 -24.03
CA ASN A 89 3.98 2.50 -22.99
C ASN A 89 5.27 3.15 -23.56
N SER A 90 6.39 3.10 -22.82
CA SER A 90 7.66 3.72 -23.18
C SER A 90 8.83 2.72 -23.32
N PHE A 91 8.55 1.47 -23.73
CA PHE A 91 9.58 0.47 -23.96
C PHE A 91 10.46 0.83 -25.17
N ILE A 92 11.78 0.67 -25.02
CA ILE A 92 12.79 0.91 -26.09
C ILE A 92 13.36 -0.41 -26.63
N PHE A 93 13.39 -1.43 -25.77
CA PHE A 93 13.73 -2.81 -26.05
C PHE A 93 12.85 -3.71 -25.16
N LEU A 94 12.61 -4.95 -25.58
CA LEU A 94 12.08 -6.01 -24.71
C LEU A 94 13.26 -6.75 -24.06
N PRO A 95 13.17 -7.17 -22.78
CA PRO A 95 14.22 -7.97 -22.16
C PRO A 95 14.23 -9.39 -22.73
N ASP A 96 15.41 -10.00 -22.86
CA ASP A 96 15.52 -11.40 -23.32
C ASP A 96 14.78 -12.37 -22.38
N ASP A 97 14.63 -12.05 -21.10
CA ASP A 97 13.82 -12.78 -20.11
C ASP A 97 12.34 -12.94 -20.50
N ILE A 98 11.82 -12.18 -21.48
CA ILE A 98 10.45 -12.38 -22.00
C ILE A 98 10.28 -13.78 -22.62
N THR A 99 11.38 -14.42 -23.02
CA THR A 99 11.44 -15.79 -23.55
C THR A 99 11.08 -16.88 -22.54
N LEU A 100 11.04 -16.53 -21.25
CA LEU A 100 10.70 -17.43 -20.14
C LEU A 100 9.19 -17.65 -20.01
N LEU A 101 8.38 -16.83 -20.70
CA LEU A 101 6.92 -16.88 -20.76
C LEU A 101 6.40 -18.04 -21.65
N ARG A 102 6.83 -19.27 -21.41
CA ARG A 102 6.60 -20.45 -22.28
C ARG A 102 5.12 -20.80 -22.56
N SER A 103 4.17 -20.19 -21.83
CA SER A 103 2.72 -20.37 -22.02
C SER A 103 2.06 -19.29 -22.87
N LEU A 104 2.80 -18.24 -23.24
CA LEU A 104 2.25 -17.03 -23.87
C LEU A 104 1.64 -17.33 -25.25
N ARG A 105 0.41 -16.85 -25.45
CA ARG A 105 -0.40 -16.97 -26.67
C ARG A 105 -0.62 -15.61 -27.34
N ILE A 106 -0.69 -14.54 -26.56
CA ILE A 106 -0.89 -13.17 -27.06
C ILE A 106 0.15 -12.25 -26.42
N LEU A 107 0.91 -11.55 -27.27
CA LEU A 107 1.86 -10.52 -26.87
C LEU A 107 1.52 -9.23 -27.62
N ASN A 108 0.98 -8.25 -26.89
CA ASN A 108 0.71 -6.91 -27.42
C ASN A 108 1.71 -5.91 -26.85
N VAL A 109 2.53 -5.33 -27.72
CA VAL A 109 3.54 -4.32 -27.39
C VAL A 109 3.41 -3.09 -28.29
N SER A 110 2.23 -2.89 -28.87
CA SER A 110 1.95 -1.80 -29.80
C SER A 110 2.06 -0.41 -29.14
N SER A 111 2.21 0.65 -29.94
CA SER A 111 2.32 2.04 -29.45
C SER A 111 3.43 2.20 -28.39
N ASN A 112 4.66 1.80 -28.77
CA ASN A 112 5.86 1.85 -27.94
C ASN A 112 7.03 2.41 -28.77
N ASN A 113 8.26 2.40 -28.22
CA ASN A 113 9.46 2.93 -28.88
C ASN A 113 10.49 1.82 -29.21
N LEU A 114 10.04 0.58 -29.40
CA LEU A 114 10.90 -0.57 -29.67
C LEU A 114 11.73 -0.35 -30.95
N LYS A 115 13.04 -0.58 -30.87
CA LYS A 115 13.99 -0.46 -32.00
C LYS A 115 14.29 -1.80 -32.69
N SER A 116 14.19 -2.88 -31.93
CA SER A 116 14.41 -4.26 -32.33
C SER A 116 13.60 -5.19 -31.43
N LEU A 117 13.36 -6.42 -31.90
CA LEU A 117 12.86 -7.53 -31.09
C LEU A 117 14.03 -8.46 -30.73
N PRO A 118 14.02 -9.13 -29.56
CA PRO A 118 15.09 -10.04 -29.17
C PRO A 118 15.11 -11.28 -30.06
N GLU A 119 16.30 -11.75 -30.47
CA GLU A 119 16.41 -12.93 -31.33
C GLU A 119 15.86 -14.19 -30.68
N ALA A 120 15.96 -14.31 -29.36
CA ALA A 120 15.50 -15.48 -28.63
C ALA A 120 13.97 -15.64 -28.57
N LEU A 121 13.18 -14.68 -29.09
CA LEU A 121 11.70 -14.69 -29.11
C LEU A 121 11.09 -15.99 -29.69
N SER A 122 11.83 -16.73 -30.52
CA SER A 122 11.45 -18.07 -31.01
C SER A 122 11.19 -19.12 -29.92
N SER A 123 11.56 -18.88 -28.64
CA SER A 123 11.21 -19.78 -27.54
C SER A 123 9.71 -19.84 -27.25
N LEU A 124 8.96 -18.80 -27.65
CA LEU A 124 7.53 -18.64 -27.38
C LEU A 124 6.68 -19.46 -28.34
N GLN A 125 6.91 -20.78 -28.39
CA GLN A 125 6.30 -21.70 -29.35
C GLN A 125 4.76 -21.71 -29.34
N LYS A 126 4.10 -21.25 -28.26
CA LYS A 126 2.63 -21.16 -28.15
C LYS A 126 2.05 -19.82 -28.62
N LEU A 127 2.89 -18.86 -29.04
CA LEU A 127 2.48 -17.52 -29.42
C LEU A 127 1.64 -17.54 -30.70
N ARG A 128 0.40 -17.04 -30.62
CA ARG A 128 -0.57 -16.95 -31.71
C ARG A 128 -0.76 -15.54 -32.26
N VAL A 129 -0.62 -14.52 -31.41
CA VAL A 129 -0.76 -13.12 -31.80
C VAL A 129 0.44 -12.33 -31.30
N LEU A 130 1.13 -11.66 -32.23
CA LEU A 130 2.20 -10.72 -31.93
C LEU A 130 1.87 -9.36 -32.55
N ASN A 131 1.48 -8.41 -31.71
CA ASN A 131 1.21 -7.03 -32.14
C ASN A 131 2.38 -6.12 -31.74
N VAL A 132 3.17 -5.70 -32.73
CA VAL A 132 4.31 -4.77 -32.59
C VAL A 132 4.07 -3.47 -33.36
N SER A 133 2.81 -3.16 -33.68
CA SER A 133 2.45 -1.95 -34.45
C SER A 133 2.79 -0.66 -33.71
N PHE A 134 2.91 0.46 -34.44
CA PHE A 134 3.26 1.78 -33.92
C PHE A 134 4.52 1.77 -33.03
N ASN A 135 5.59 1.13 -33.52
CA ASN A 135 6.93 1.12 -32.93
C ASN A 135 7.96 1.72 -33.90
N ASN A 136 9.25 1.67 -33.56
CA ASN A 136 10.36 2.15 -34.39
C ASN A 136 11.31 1.00 -34.80
N LEU A 137 10.75 -0.19 -35.09
CA LEU A 137 11.54 -1.35 -35.49
C LEU A 137 12.29 -1.06 -36.80
N ARG A 138 13.57 -1.45 -36.85
CA ARG A 138 14.40 -1.35 -38.07
C ARG A 138 14.42 -2.63 -38.89
N ALA A 139 14.36 -3.77 -38.21
CA ALA A 139 14.35 -5.11 -38.78
C ALA A 139 13.59 -6.05 -37.84
N ILE A 140 13.10 -7.16 -38.39
CA ILE A 140 12.52 -8.27 -37.63
C ILE A 140 13.56 -9.40 -37.61
N PRO A 141 13.88 -10.00 -36.46
CA PRO A 141 14.85 -11.10 -36.41
C PRO A 141 14.30 -12.33 -37.13
N SER A 142 15.19 -13.05 -37.82
CA SER A 142 14.86 -14.27 -38.59
C SER A 142 14.21 -15.37 -37.73
N SER A 143 14.42 -15.32 -36.42
CA SER A 143 13.80 -16.21 -35.43
C SER A 143 12.27 -16.14 -35.36
N VAL A 144 11.63 -15.04 -35.79
CA VAL A 144 10.16 -14.97 -35.89
C VAL A 144 9.61 -16.03 -36.84
N GLY A 145 10.37 -16.42 -37.88
CA GLY A 145 10.04 -17.53 -38.76
C GLY A 145 9.92 -18.90 -38.07
N LYS A 146 10.47 -19.07 -36.87
CA LYS A 146 10.38 -20.32 -36.09
C LYS A 146 9.09 -20.44 -35.27
N LEU A 147 8.24 -19.42 -35.28
CA LEU A 147 6.98 -19.40 -34.53
C LEU A 147 5.86 -20.06 -35.34
N CYS A 148 5.91 -21.39 -35.49
CA CYS A 148 4.98 -22.15 -36.34
C CYS A 148 3.49 -21.99 -35.97
N TYR A 149 3.20 -21.59 -34.72
CA TYR A 149 1.83 -21.35 -34.23
C TYR A 149 1.40 -19.87 -34.26
N LEU A 150 2.19 -18.96 -34.83
CA LEU A 150 1.83 -17.54 -34.96
C LEU A 150 0.77 -17.37 -36.05
N HIS A 151 -0.42 -16.90 -35.69
CA HIS A 151 -1.57 -16.71 -36.59
C HIS A 151 -1.64 -15.27 -37.13
N THR A 152 -1.39 -14.28 -36.27
CA THR A 152 -1.50 -12.84 -36.60
C THR A 152 -0.22 -12.10 -36.19
N LEU A 153 0.39 -11.40 -37.15
CA LEU A 153 1.55 -10.54 -36.94
C LEU A 153 1.23 -9.12 -37.44
N ASP A 154 1.25 -8.14 -36.52
CA ASP A 154 0.97 -6.73 -36.85
C ASP A 154 2.23 -5.87 -36.75
N LEU A 155 2.62 -5.31 -37.89
CA LEU A 155 3.84 -4.54 -38.12
C LEU A 155 3.55 -3.07 -38.48
N ARG A 156 2.27 -2.67 -38.60
CA ARG A 156 1.85 -1.33 -39.07
C ARG A 156 2.46 -0.20 -38.25
N GLY A 157 2.67 0.97 -38.84
CA GLY A 157 3.26 2.14 -38.19
C GLY A 157 4.78 2.10 -37.95
N ASN A 158 5.47 0.99 -38.25
CA ASN A 158 6.93 0.87 -38.08
C ASN A 158 7.71 1.56 -39.22
N LYS A 159 7.77 2.89 -39.19
CA LYS A 159 8.35 3.76 -40.24
C LYS A 159 9.82 3.51 -40.59
N SER A 160 10.56 2.76 -39.77
CA SER A 160 11.98 2.42 -40.01
C SER A 160 12.19 1.02 -40.57
N LEU A 161 11.12 0.23 -40.72
CA LEU A 161 11.17 -1.15 -41.20
C LEU A 161 11.03 -1.17 -42.72
N ASN A 162 12.10 -1.56 -43.42
CA ASN A 162 12.15 -1.58 -44.89
C ASN A 162 12.36 -2.98 -45.49
N THR A 163 12.66 -3.97 -44.66
CA THR A 163 12.83 -5.38 -45.05
C THR A 163 12.07 -6.34 -44.13
N LEU A 164 11.51 -7.41 -44.69
CA LEU A 164 11.06 -8.60 -43.96
C LEU A 164 12.12 -9.71 -44.09
N PRO A 165 12.38 -10.51 -43.04
CA PRO A 165 13.27 -11.66 -43.15
C PRO A 165 12.61 -12.77 -43.95
N ASN A 166 13.30 -13.32 -44.97
CA ASN A 166 12.77 -14.38 -45.83
C ASN A 166 12.31 -15.62 -45.02
N ASN A 167 12.98 -15.90 -43.88
CA ASN A 167 12.58 -16.93 -42.92
C ASN A 167 11.13 -16.83 -42.43
N LEU A 168 10.43 -15.70 -42.59
CA LEU A 168 9.01 -15.59 -42.24
C LEU A 168 8.13 -16.60 -43.00
N CYS A 169 8.57 -17.10 -44.16
CA CYS A 169 7.97 -18.25 -44.85
C CYS A 169 7.83 -19.51 -43.96
N GLN A 170 8.71 -19.70 -42.97
CA GLN A 170 8.74 -20.87 -42.09
C GLN A 170 7.64 -20.84 -41.01
N ALA A 171 6.97 -19.69 -40.80
CA ALA A 171 5.86 -19.55 -39.86
C ALA A 171 4.54 -20.07 -40.48
N THR A 172 4.42 -21.40 -40.62
CA THR A 172 3.32 -22.07 -41.35
C THR A 172 1.91 -21.80 -40.82
N GLY A 173 1.76 -21.35 -39.58
CA GLY A 173 0.48 -20.93 -39.00
C GLY A 173 -0.01 -19.53 -39.40
N LEU A 174 0.80 -18.72 -40.10
CA LEU A 174 0.54 -17.29 -40.31
C LEU A 174 -0.62 -17.05 -41.27
N ARG A 175 -1.77 -16.63 -40.73
CA ARG A 175 -3.00 -16.28 -41.45
C ARG A 175 -3.06 -14.80 -41.81
N GLU A 176 -2.56 -13.93 -40.93
CA GLU A 176 -2.67 -12.47 -41.05
C GLU A 176 -1.30 -11.79 -40.85
N LEU A 177 -0.84 -11.06 -41.86
CA LEU A 177 0.37 -10.24 -41.81
C LEU A 177 0.01 -8.79 -42.16
N MET A 178 -0.15 -7.95 -41.14
CA MET A 178 -0.52 -6.54 -41.32
C MET A 178 0.72 -5.67 -41.43
N VAL A 179 0.89 -5.02 -42.58
CA VAL A 179 2.08 -4.22 -42.94
C VAL A 179 1.63 -2.95 -43.66
N ASP A 180 2.32 -1.83 -43.42
CA ASP A 180 2.09 -0.62 -44.21
C ASP A 180 2.75 -0.79 -45.60
N PRO A 181 2.03 -0.57 -46.72
CA PRO A 181 2.60 -0.72 -48.07
C PRO A 181 3.59 0.40 -48.44
N THR A 182 3.81 1.38 -47.58
CA THR A 182 4.68 2.54 -47.80
C THR A 182 6.00 2.41 -47.05
N GLY A 183 7.08 2.09 -47.76
CA GLY A 183 8.46 2.11 -47.23
C GLY A 183 9.24 0.81 -47.38
N PHE A 184 8.58 -0.29 -47.71
CA PHE A 184 9.27 -1.56 -47.98
C PHE A 184 10.02 -1.56 -49.31
N ILE A 185 11.28 -1.98 -49.24
CA ILE A 185 12.13 -2.28 -50.38
C ILE A 185 12.03 -3.77 -50.73
N HIS A 186 11.89 -4.62 -49.70
CA HIS A 186 11.86 -6.07 -49.83
C HIS A 186 10.94 -6.71 -48.76
N PRO A 187 9.82 -7.35 -49.12
CA PRO A 187 9.28 -7.55 -50.47
C PRO A 187 8.81 -6.23 -51.12
N PRO A 188 8.68 -6.18 -52.46
CA PRO A 188 8.28 -4.96 -53.16
C PRO A 188 6.83 -4.57 -52.84
N THR A 189 6.55 -3.27 -52.86
CA THR A 189 5.26 -2.68 -52.43
C THR A 189 4.03 -3.22 -53.19
N SER A 190 4.19 -3.63 -54.44
CA SER A 190 3.15 -4.29 -55.23
C SER A 190 2.73 -5.64 -54.63
N VAL A 191 3.67 -6.43 -54.11
CA VAL A 191 3.37 -7.70 -53.42
C VAL A 191 2.72 -7.44 -52.07
N VAL A 192 3.18 -6.43 -51.32
CA VAL A 192 2.57 -6.05 -50.03
C VAL A 192 1.10 -5.64 -50.19
N GLN A 193 0.75 -4.95 -51.29
CA GLN A 193 -0.64 -4.58 -51.59
C GLN A 193 -1.54 -5.77 -51.97
N MET A 194 -0.98 -6.90 -52.41
CA MET A 194 -1.74 -8.12 -52.73
C MET A 194 -2.08 -8.97 -51.48
N GLY A 195 -1.58 -8.58 -50.30
CA GLY A 195 -1.94 -9.16 -49.01
C GLY A 195 -1.09 -10.37 -48.58
N THR A 196 -1.37 -10.87 -47.36
CA THR A 196 -0.59 -11.87 -46.62
C THR A 196 -0.08 -13.04 -47.47
N VAL A 197 -0.96 -13.64 -48.28
CA VAL A 197 -0.68 -14.88 -49.01
C VAL A 197 0.39 -14.67 -50.10
N GLU A 198 0.31 -13.59 -50.87
CA GLU A 198 1.31 -13.31 -51.90
C GLU A 198 2.64 -12.82 -51.30
N VAL A 199 2.61 -12.12 -50.17
CA VAL A 199 3.81 -11.79 -49.39
C VAL A 199 4.54 -13.05 -48.94
N ILE A 200 3.83 -14.03 -48.35
CA ILE A 200 4.44 -15.29 -47.91
C ILE A 200 4.95 -16.10 -49.11
N LYS A 201 4.17 -16.24 -50.19
CA LYS A 201 4.61 -16.91 -51.43
C LYS A 201 5.90 -16.32 -52.00
N PHE A 202 6.01 -14.98 -52.06
CA PHE A 202 7.20 -14.30 -52.53
C PHE A 202 8.44 -14.68 -51.68
N LEU A 203 8.34 -14.55 -50.34
CA LEU A 203 9.44 -14.88 -49.42
C LEU A 203 9.80 -16.38 -49.46
N CYS A 204 8.83 -17.26 -49.67
CA CYS A 204 9.08 -18.69 -49.88
C CYS A 204 9.81 -18.97 -51.21
N SER A 205 9.45 -18.26 -52.29
CA SER A 205 10.06 -18.45 -53.61
C SER A 205 11.55 -18.09 -53.63
N GLU A 206 11.98 -17.07 -52.89
CA GLU A 206 13.40 -16.73 -52.77
C GLU A 206 14.21 -17.72 -51.92
N LEU A 207 13.58 -18.43 -50.99
CA LEU A 207 14.22 -19.51 -50.21
C LEU A 207 14.19 -20.87 -50.92
N GLY A 208 13.53 -20.99 -52.07
CA GLY A 208 13.30 -22.27 -52.73
C GLY A 208 12.40 -23.24 -51.94
N VAL A 209 11.58 -22.71 -51.02
CA VAL A 209 10.69 -23.50 -50.17
C VAL A 209 9.27 -23.49 -50.76
N GLY A 210 8.60 -24.64 -50.79
CA GLY A 210 7.21 -24.74 -51.23
C GLY A 210 6.25 -24.01 -50.29
N TYR A 211 5.35 -23.20 -50.84
CA TYR A 211 4.29 -22.55 -50.05
C TYR A 211 3.34 -23.60 -49.47
N VAL A 212 3.23 -23.64 -48.13
CA VAL A 212 2.26 -24.47 -47.40
C VAL A 212 1.09 -23.61 -47.00
N SER A 213 -0.12 -23.97 -47.44
CA SER A 213 -1.35 -23.32 -47.00
C SER A 213 -1.64 -23.66 -45.53
N PRO A 214 -2.13 -22.72 -44.69
CA PRO A 214 -2.43 -23.00 -43.28
C PRO A 214 -3.59 -24.01 -43.09
N CYS A 215 -3.27 -25.30 -43.07
CA CYS A 215 -4.22 -26.38 -42.75
C CYS A 215 -4.45 -26.52 -41.24
N GLU A 216 -5.60 -27.07 -40.87
CA GLU A 216 -5.99 -27.28 -39.48
C GLU A 216 -5.64 -28.72 -39.03
N SER A 217 -4.90 -28.82 -37.92
CA SER A 217 -4.49 -30.04 -37.19
C SER A 217 -3.67 -31.13 -37.95
N PRO A 218 -2.54 -31.59 -37.38
CA PRO A 218 -1.92 -32.85 -37.77
C PRO A 218 -2.40 -34.03 -36.88
N GLU A 219 -2.79 -35.13 -37.50
CA GLU A 219 -2.87 -36.46 -36.87
C GLU A 219 -1.81 -37.41 -37.47
N GLU A 220 -1.56 -38.55 -36.81
CA GLU A 220 -0.49 -39.49 -37.14
C GLU A 220 -0.93 -40.56 -38.17
N GLY A 221 -0.03 -41.00 -39.06
CA GLY A 221 -0.34 -42.14 -39.96
C GLY A 221 0.78 -42.48 -40.98
N ALA A 222 1.15 -43.76 -41.04
CA ALA A 222 2.20 -44.28 -41.93
C ALA A 222 1.69 -44.70 -43.33
N PHE A 223 2.59 -45.09 -44.25
CA PHE A 223 2.55 -46.40 -44.96
C PHE A 223 3.80 -46.63 -45.85
N ALA A 224 3.98 -47.87 -46.36
CA ALA A 224 5.10 -48.30 -47.21
C ALA A 224 4.66 -49.35 -48.25
N SER A 225 5.43 -49.60 -49.32
CA SER A 225 5.19 -50.66 -50.33
C SER A 225 6.44 -50.99 -51.18
N ASN A 226 6.51 -52.23 -51.70
CA ASN A 226 7.57 -52.80 -52.58
C ASN A 226 6.97 -53.35 -53.91
N SER A 227 7.81 -53.78 -54.87
CA SER A 227 7.37 -54.50 -56.10
C SER A 227 8.46 -55.41 -56.73
N SER A 228 8.12 -56.64 -57.17
CA SER A 228 8.82 -57.47 -58.20
C SER A 228 8.07 -58.81 -58.51
N CYS A 229 8.44 -59.57 -59.56
CA CYS A 229 7.69 -60.75 -60.13
C CYS A 229 8.55 -61.73 -61.00
N ASN A 230 8.19 -63.03 -61.22
CA ASN A 230 8.85 -63.98 -62.19
C ASN A 230 8.19 -65.39 -62.46
N ALA A 231 8.54 -66.17 -63.55
CA ALA A 231 8.17 -67.62 -63.80
C ALA A 231 8.80 -68.46 -65.03
N ASN A 232 9.32 -69.72 -64.79
CA ASN A 232 9.27 -71.11 -65.46
C ASN A 232 9.81 -71.66 -66.90
N SER A 233 10.51 -72.86 -66.94
CA SER A 233 10.52 -74.14 -67.87
C SER A 233 11.47 -74.55 -69.15
N PRO A 234 11.78 -75.87 -69.55
CA PRO A 234 12.94 -76.45 -70.46
C PRO A 234 12.88 -77.81 -71.44
N ASP A 235 14.02 -78.33 -72.15
CA ASP A 235 14.55 -79.77 -72.66
C ASP A 235 14.74 -80.43 -74.20
N ALA A 236 15.77 -81.34 -74.65
CA ALA A 236 15.96 -82.25 -75.96
C ALA A 236 17.32 -83.17 -76.37
N ASP A 237 17.40 -84.16 -77.40
CA ASP A 237 18.54 -85.18 -77.94
C ASP A 237 18.52 -85.77 -79.51
N ASP A 238 19.21 -86.74 -80.32
CA ASP A 238 20.36 -87.83 -80.54
C ASP A 238 20.57 -88.46 -82.10
N LYS A 239 21.32 -89.47 -82.82
CA LYS A 239 22.57 -90.47 -82.92
C LYS A 239 22.92 -91.37 -84.29
N ASP A 240 24.13 -92.07 -84.52
CA ASP A 240 24.68 -93.36 -85.33
C ASP A 240 25.02 -93.60 -86.94
N LYS A 241 25.70 -94.60 -87.70
CA LYS A 241 26.80 -95.78 -87.71
C LYS A 241 27.24 -96.63 -89.09
N PHE A 242 28.46 -97.35 -89.23
CA PHE A 242 29.07 -98.59 -90.06
C PHE A 242 29.47 -98.76 -91.66
N PHE A 243 30.16 -99.74 -92.44
CA PHE A 243 31.04 -101.07 -92.53
C PHE A 243 31.71 -101.43 -94.01
N GLN A 244 32.44 -102.47 -94.65
CA GLN A 244 33.25 -103.83 -94.56
C GLN A 244 34.12 -104.36 -95.89
N GLU A 245 34.77 -105.62 -96.07
CA GLU A 245 35.86 -106.09 -97.13
C GLU A 245 36.10 -107.62 -97.74
N GLN A 246 37.10 -107.98 -98.68
CA GLN A 246 37.72 -109.37 -99.14
C GLN A 246 38.76 -109.45 -100.42
N ARG A 247 39.48 -110.49 -101.08
CA ARG A 247 39.98 -111.99 -101.09
C ARG A 247 41.15 -112.41 -102.18
N GLN A 248 41.62 -113.71 -102.47
CA GLN A 248 42.84 -114.19 -103.35
C GLN A 248 43.00 -115.75 -103.85
N LEU A 249 43.89 -116.23 -104.86
CA LEU A 249 44.41 -117.68 -105.14
C LEU A 249 45.66 -118.00 -106.13
N GLU A 250 46.13 -119.29 -106.14
CA GLU A 250 47.03 -120.16 -107.01
C GLU A 250 48.60 -120.15 -107.01
N ARG A 251 49.22 -121.23 -106.47
CA ARG A 251 50.65 -121.64 -106.48
C ARG A 251 50.79 -123.06 -107.06
N ILE A 252 52.01 -123.49 -107.46
CA ILE A 252 52.72 -124.71 -106.95
C ILE A 252 54.01 -125.04 -107.74
N ALA A 253 54.15 -124.61 -109.00
CA ALA A 253 55.37 -124.88 -109.80
C ALA A 253 56.71 -124.38 -109.18
N LEU A 254 56.63 -123.44 -108.24
CA LEU A 254 57.74 -122.84 -107.48
C LEU A 254 58.52 -123.82 -106.57
N GLU A 255 57.97 -124.99 -106.27
CA GLU A 255 58.46 -125.81 -105.14
C GLU A 255 59.89 -126.37 -105.33
N LYS A 256 60.37 -126.49 -106.58
CA LYS A 256 61.78 -126.85 -106.88
C LYS A 256 62.73 -125.67 -107.04
N GLU A 257 62.22 -124.45 -107.20
CA GLU A 257 63.03 -123.23 -107.22
C GLU A 257 63.36 -122.77 -105.78
N LEU A 258 62.50 -123.16 -104.82
CA LEU A 258 62.58 -122.82 -103.41
C LEU A 258 63.89 -123.28 -102.74
N GLU A 259 64.36 -124.50 -102.97
CA GLU A 259 65.50 -125.08 -102.24
C GLU A 259 66.85 -124.41 -102.59
N GLU A 260 67.04 -123.97 -103.83
CA GLU A 260 68.22 -123.20 -104.24
C GLU A 260 68.17 -121.72 -103.85
N GLN A 261 66.97 -121.14 -103.74
CA GLN A 261 66.79 -119.80 -103.18
C GLN A 261 67.13 -119.80 -101.67
N HIS A 262 66.63 -120.78 -100.92
CA HIS A 262 66.74 -120.82 -99.46
C HIS A 262 68.19 -120.84 -98.94
N ARG A 263 69.12 -121.45 -99.69
CA ARG A 263 70.55 -121.46 -99.32
C ARG A 263 71.22 -120.08 -99.48
N ARG A 264 70.87 -119.33 -100.54
CA ARG A 264 71.35 -117.95 -100.76
C ARG A 264 70.68 -116.97 -99.79
N GLU A 265 69.43 -117.24 -99.42
CA GLU A 265 68.63 -116.46 -98.47
C GLU A 265 69.24 -116.48 -97.06
N LEU A 266 69.79 -117.61 -96.60
CA LEU A 266 70.43 -117.73 -95.28
C LEU A 266 71.69 -116.85 -95.12
N GLU A 267 72.55 -116.79 -96.13
CA GLU A 267 73.75 -115.93 -96.10
C GLU A 267 73.37 -114.44 -96.11
N LEU A 268 72.38 -114.07 -96.93
CA LEU A 268 71.80 -112.72 -96.96
C LEU A 268 71.13 -112.36 -95.62
N GLN A 269 70.43 -113.28 -94.96
CA GLN A 269 69.86 -113.05 -93.62
C GLN A 269 70.94 -112.80 -92.57
N HIS A 270 72.07 -113.52 -92.60
CA HIS A 270 73.17 -113.28 -91.65
C HIS A 270 73.84 -111.92 -91.87
N GLY A 271 74.13 -111.55 -93.12
CA GLY A 271 74.64 -110.20 -93.45
C GLY A 271 73.66 -109.09 -93.09
N ALA A 272 72.36 -109.28 -93.35
CA ALA A 272 71.32 -108.33 -93.00
C ALA A 272 71.11 -108.17 -91.49
N ARG A 273 71.24 -109.26 -90.71
CA ARG A 273 71.22 -109.19 -89.23
C ARG A 273 72.41 -108.42 -88.67
N ALA A 274 73.63 -108.68 -89.16
CA ALA A 274 74.82 -107.94 -88.73
C ALA A 274 74.69 -106.42 -89.01
N ASN A 275 74.24 -106.05 -90.20
CA ASN A 275 74.01 -104.64 -90.54
C ASN A 275 72.84 -104.02 -89.74
N LYS A 276 71.75 -104.75 -89.48
CA LYS A 276 70.66 -104.26 -88.61
C LYS A 276 71.15 -103.99 -87.19
N ASN A 277 71.90 -104.90 -86.58
CA ASN A 277 72.44 -104.71 -85.23
C ASN A 277 73.32 -103.45 -85.16
N ARG A 278 74.25 -103.28 -86.12
CA ARG A 278 75.15 -102.13 -86.14
C ARG A 278 74.45 -100.79 -86.41
N VAL A 279 73.33 -100.79 -87.13
CA VAL A 279 72.46 -99.61 -87.27
C VAL A 279 71.71 -99.33 -85.96
N VAL A 280 71.19 -100.37 -85.29
CA VAL A 280 70.50 -100.23 -84.00
C VAL A 280 71.43 -99.65 -82.94
N GLU A 281 72.66 -100.15 -82.82
CA GLU A 281 73.69 -99.61 -81.91
C GLU A 281 73.95 -98.12 -82.17
N LEU A 282 74.24 -97.74 -83.42
CA LEU A 282 74.47 -96.34 -83.78
C LEU A 282 73.25 -95.44 -83.54
N THR A 283 72.02 -95.94 -83.70
CA THR A 283 70.82 -95.18 -83.32
C THR A 283 70.60 -95.10 -81.82
N ALA A 284 71.01 -96.11 -81.04
CA ALA A 284 70.92 -96.10 -79.58
C ALA A 284 71.90 -95.07 -79.00
N ASP A 285 73.16 -95.06 -79.46
CA ASP A 285 74.17 -94.08 -79.03
C ASP A 285 73.76 -92.63 -79.35
N ALA A 286 73.14 -92.41 -80.52
CA ALA A 286 72.60 -91.11 -80.90
C ALA A 286 71.45 -90.66 -79.99
N VAL A 287 70.53 -91.56 -79.63
CA VAL A 287 69.42 -91.28 -78.71
C VAL A 287 69.92 -91.04 -77.28
N ILE A 288 70.89 -91.84 -76.80
CA ILE A 288 71.53 -91.63 -75.49
C ILE A 288 72.20 -90.26 -75.43
N SER A 289 72.92 -89.87 -76.50
CA SER A 289 73.58 -88.56 -76.60
C SER A 289 72.57 -87.39 -76.54
N GLN A 290 71.42 -87.51 -77.22
CA GLN A 290 70.35 -86.52 -77.16
C GLN A 290 69.68 -86.46 -75.79
N LEU A 291 69.42 -87.60 -75.15
CA LEU A 291 68.85 -87.66 -73.81
C LEU A 291 69.78 -87.05 -72.76
N LEU A 292 71.10 -87.25 -72.87
CA LEU A 292 72.08 -86.61 -72.00
C LEU A 292 72.09 -85.09 -72.17
N ALA A 293 72.15 -84.58 -73.40
CA ALA A 293 72.11 -83.13 -73.66
C ALA A 293 70.79 -82.48 -73.16
N LEU A 294 69.65 -83.15 -73.33
CA LEU A 294 68.36 -82.70 -72.77
C LEU A 294 68.36 -82.76 -71.23
N SER A 295 69.03 -83.75 -70.63
CA SER A 295 69.17 -83.84 -69.17
C SER A 295 70.00 -82.69 -68.60
N GLU A 296 71.09 -82.29 -69.27
CA GLU A 296 71.94 -81.15 -68.89
C GLU A 296 71.16 -79.83 -69.00
N ILE A 297 70.49 -79.58 -70.14
CA ILE A 297 69.65 -78.39 -70.33
C ILE A 297 68.53 -78.32 -69.28
N SER A 298 67.88 -79.45 -68.96
CA SER A 298 66.85 -79.47 -67.91
C SER A 298 67.43 -79.21 -66.51
N ARG A 299 68.64 -79.71 -66.23
CA ARG A 299 69.35 -79.55 -64.96
C ARG A 299 69.81 -78.12 -64.73
N ASP A 300 70.29 -77.44 -65.77
CA ASP A 300 70.71 -76.04 -65.68
C ASP A 300 69.52 -75.09 -65.60
N SER A 301 68.43 -75.38 -66.34
CA SER A 301 67.13 -74.70 -66.17
C SER A 301 66.60 -74.82 -64.74
N SER A 302 66.69 -76.02 -64.15
CA SER A 302 66.26 -76.28 -62.76
C SER A 302 67.12 -75.54 -61.73
N GLN A 303 68.44 -75.44 -61.96
CA GLN A 303 69.34 -74.65 -61.12
C GLN A 303 69.03 -73.15 -61.20
N LEU A 304 68.79 -72.62 -62.41
CA LEU A 304 68.43 -71.21 -62.60
C LEU A 304 67.09 -70.87 -61.93
N GLN A 305 66.09 -71.75 -62.02
CA GLN A 305 64.83 -71.60 -61.30
C GLN A 305 65.01 -71.61 -59.78
N HIS A 306 65.85 -72.51 -59.25
CA HIS A 306 66.15 -72.55 -57.82
C HIS A 306 66.86 -71.28 -57.33
N LEU A 307 67.80 -70.73 -58.12
CA LEU A 307 68.46 -69.46 -57.81
C LEU A 307 67.48 -68.28 -57.83
N LEU A 308 66.62 -68.19 -58.84
CA LEU A 308 65.58 -67.14 -58.91
C LEU A 308 64.59 -67.25 -57.74
N GLU A 309 64.22 -68.46 -57.34
CA GLU A 309 63.43 -68.72 -56.13
C GLU A 309 64.16 -68.31 -54.84
N GLN A 310 65.49 -68.40 -54.78
CA GLN A 310 66.27 -67.93 -53.63
C GLN A 310 66.32 -66.40 -53.58
N GLU A 311 66.59 -65.74 -54.72
CA GLU A 311 66.59 -64.27 -54.81
C GLU A 311 65.22 -63.70 -54.41
N LEU A 312 64.12 -64.23 -54.94
CA LEU A 312 62.76 -63.81 -54.55
C LEU A 312 62.48 -64.01 -53.04
N LYS A 313 62.93 -65.12 -52.45
CA LYS A 313 62.80 -65.37 -51.00
C LYS A 313 63.68 -64.45 -50.15
N GLU A 314 64.74 -63.90 -50.71
CA GLU A 314 65.59 -62.90 -50.05
C GLU A 314 65.03 -61.48 -50.22
N GLU A 315 64.48 -61.14 -51.38
CA GLU A 315 63.72 -59.90 -51.58
C GLU A 315 62.50 -59.83 -50.65
N ASP A 316 61.69 -60.88 -50.55
CA ASP A 316 60.55 -60.95 -49.62
C ASP A 316 60.99 -60.78 -48.16
N ARG A 317 62.12 -61.35 -47.75
CA ARG A 317 62.69 -61.15 -46.41
C ARG A 317 63.09 -59.70 -46.18
N LEU A 318 63.77 -59.08 -47.14
CA LEU A 318 64.20 -57.68 -47.06
C LEU A 318 63.00 -56.71 -47.07
N LEU A 319 61.93 -57.02 -47.81
CA LEU A 319 60.68 -56.27 -47.80
C LEU A 319 59.96 -56.39 -46.45
N ASN A 320 59.89 -57.59 -45.87
CA ASN A 320 59.29 -57.81 -44.56
C ASN A 320 60.08 -57.09 -43.44
N MET A 321 61.41 -57.22 -43.41
CA MET A 321 62.27 -56.47 -42.47
C MET A 321 62.03 -54.95 -42.58
N ARG A 322 62.00 -54.39 -43.80
CA ARG A 322 61.72 -52.96 -44.03
C ARG A 322 60.31 -52.56 -43.57
N GLN A 323 59.32 -53.44 -43.74
CA GLN A 323 57.96 -53.19 -43.24
C GLN A 323 57.90 -53.21 -41.71
N GLU A 324 58.61 -54.11 -41.04
CA GLU A 324 58.72 -54.14 -39.58
C GLU A 324 59.44 -52.90 -39.03
N GLU A 325 60.54 -52.48 -39.66
CA GLU A 325 61.24 -51.22 -39.33
C GLU A 325 60.33 -50.00 -39.50
N TYR A 326 59.61 -49.90 -40.62
CA TYR A 326 58.67 -48.80 -40.87
C TYR A 326 57.49 -48.81 -39.90
N GLN A 327 56.96 -49.99 -39.54
CA GLN A 327 55.96 -50.12 -38.48
C GLN A 327 56.51 -49.74 -37.10
N SER A 328 57.75 -50.08 -36.80
CA SER A 328 58.43 -49.74 -35.54
C SER A 328 58.63 -48.23 -35.41
N LEU A 329 59.15 -47.58 -36.47
CA LEU A 329 59.26 -46.12 -36.57
C LEU A 329 57.90 -45.44 -36.41
N ARG A 330 56.88 -45.86 -37.17
CA ARG A 330 55.53 -45.29 -37.08
C ARG A 330 54.89 -45.48 -35.70
N ARG A 331 55.10 -46.62 -35.03
CA ARG A 331 54.67 -46.84 -33.64
C ARG A 331 55.37 -45.88 -32.69
N LYS A 332 56.67 -45.64 -32.87
CA LYS A 332 57.45 -44.68 -32.07
C LYS A 332 57.00 -43.23 -32.29
N GLU A 333 56.73 -42.83 -33.54
CA GLU A 333 56.17 -41.51 -33.87
C GLU A 333 54.80 -41.29 -33.20
N VAL A 334 53.92 -42.30 -33.25
CA VAL A 334 52.62 -42.25 -32.57
C VAL A 334 52.77 -42.16 -31.05
N LEU A 335 53.67 -42.95 -30.45
CA LEU A 335 53.92 -42.90 -29.00
C LEU A 335 54.47 -41.55 -28.57
N ASN A 336 55.48 -41.00 -29.26
CA ASN A 336 56.00 -39.66 -29.00
C ASN A 336 54.92 -38.56 -29.16
N GLY A 337 54.02 -38.71 -30.14
CA GLY A 337 52.88 -37.80 -30.33
C GLY A 337 51.86 -37.89 -29.20
N MET A 338 51.57 -39.10 -28.70
CA MET A 338 50.71 -39.31 -27.54
C MET A 338 51.34 -38.78 -26.24
N GLU A 339 52.64 -38.96 -26.06
CA GLU A 339 53.41 -38.41 -24.92
C GLU A 339 53.35 -36.88 -24.90
N ALA A 340 53.58 -36.23 -26.05
CA ALA A 340 53.45 -34.77 -26.19
C ALA A 340 52.02 -34.27 -25.90
N LEU A 341 51.00 -34.96 -26.38
CA LEU A 341 49.59 -34.63 -26.09
C LEU A 341 49.26 -34.77 -24.59
N LEU A 342 49.73 -35.84 -23.94
CA LEU A 342 49.55 -36.05 -22.51
C LEU A 342 50.30 -35.00 -21.67
N GLU A 343 51.47 -34.54 -22.12
CA GLU A 343 52.14 -33.39 -21.51
C GLU A 343 51.33 -32.09 -21.65
N GLU A 344 50.76 -31.81 -22.84
CA GLU A 344 49.92 -30.63 -23.04
C GLU A 344 48.64 -30.68 -22.20
N GLU A 345 48.00 -31.84 -22.08
CA GLU A 345 46.84 -32.03 -21.20
C GLU A 345 47.19 -31.86 -19.73
N CYS A 346 48.31 -32.44 -19.25
CA CYS A 346 48.79 -32.22 -17.89
C CYS A 346 49.09 -30.73 -17.60
N ARG A 347 49.71 -30.02 -18.55
CA ARG A 347 49.97 -28.56 -18.45
C ARG A 347 48.69 -27.73 -18.49
N ARG A 348 47.68 -28.16 -19.26
CA ARG A 348 46.34 -27.55 -19.33
C ARG A 348 45.59 -27.74 -18.01
N GLU A 349 45.62 -28.94 -17.44
CA GLU A 349 45.00 -29.21 -16.13
C GLU A 349 45.68 -28.47 -14.99
N ALA A 350 47.02 -28.41 -14.95
CA ALA A 350 47.74 -27.67 -13.92
C ALA A 350 47.29 -26.21 -13.86
N LYS A 351 47.24 -25.54 -15.03
CA LYS A 351 46.72 -24.16 -15.14
C LYS A 351 45.26 -24.03 -14.72
N LEU A 352 44.41 -25.00 -15.06
CA LEU A 352 43.00 -24.97 -14.63
C LEU A 352 42.89 -25.07 -13.11
N ARG A 353 43.69 -25.92 -12.45
CA ARG A 353 43.75 -26.01 -10.98
C ARG A 353 44.25 -24.70 -10.36
N GLU A 354 45.31 -24.08 -10.91
CA GLU A 354 45.79 -22.76 -10.47
C GLU A 354 44.68 -21.67 -10.55
N TYR A 355 43.89 -21.66 -11.64
CA TYR A 355 42.75 -20.74 -11.78
C TYR A 355 41.60 -21.07 -10.80
N GLU A 356 41.33 -22.35 -10.54
CA GLU A 356 40.28 -22.76 -9.60
C GLU A 356 40.67 -22.48 -8.14
N GLU A 357 41.93 -22.71 -7.77
CA GLU A 357 42.51 -22.39 -6.46
C GLU A 357 42.54 -20.87 -6.25
N GLY A 358 43.07 -20.10 -7.19
CA GLY A 358 43.07 -18.63 -7.11
C GLY A 358 41.65 -18.04 -7.04
N ARG A 359 40.67 -18.63 -7.75
CA ARG A 359 39.25 -18.27 -7.59
C ARG A 359 38.70 -18.64 -6.22
N ALA A 360 39.07 -19.79 -5.66
CA ALA A 360 38.64 -20.22 -4.33
C ALA A 360 39.26 -19.36 -3.20
N GLU A 361 40.49 -18.88 -3.37
CA GLU A 361 41.10 -17.91 -2.46
C GLU A 361 40.45 -16.52 -2.57
N ALA A 362 40.14 -16.07 -3.78
CA ALA A 362 39.38 -14.83 -4.00
C ALA A 362 37.99 -14.88 -3.35
N THR A 363 37.25 -15.99 -3.46
CA THR A 363 35.94 -16.12 -2.79
C THR A 363 36.08 -16.23 -1.27
N ARG A 364 37.07 -16.98 -0.75
CA ARG A 364 37.34 -17.05 0.70
C ARG A 364 37.71 -15.69 1.30
N THR A 365 38.54 -14.90 0.62
CA THR A 365 38.96 -13.57 1.10
C THR A 365 37.81 -12.56 1.06
N LEU A 366 36.98 -12.56 0.01
CA LEU A 366 35.76 -11.75 -0.05
C LEU A 366 34.77 -12.13 1.06
N LEU A 367 34.44 -13.42 1.23
CA LEU A 367 33.55 -13.90 2.30
C LEU A 367 34.10 -13.55 3.70
N SER A 368 35.42 -13.60 3.89
CA SER A 368 36.06 -13.18 5.15
C SER A 368 35.91 -11.68 5.39
N GLN A 369 36.00 -10.84 4.35
CA GLN A 369 35.79 -9.39 4.44
C GLN A 369 34.32 -9.05 4.70
N GLU A 370 33.37 -9.71 4.03
CA GLU A 370 31.92 -9.57 4.27
C GLU A 370 31.59 -9.88 5.73
N VAL A 371 32.06 -11.02 6.26
CA VAL A 371 31.90 -11.41 7.67
C VAL A 371 32.59 -10.43 8.64
N GLU A 372 33.70 -9.79 8.25
CA GLU A 372 34.31 -8.72 9.05
C GLU A 372 33.45 -7.45 9.07
N THR A 373 32.87 -7.06 7.93
CA THR A 373 31.96 -5.91 7.84
C THR A 373 30.64 -6.14 8.57
N ASP A 374 30.09 -7.36 8.54
CA ASP A 374 28.87 -7.70 9.28
C ASP A 374 29.07 -7.60 10.80
N LYS A 375 30.24 -8.01 11.33
CA LYS A 375 30.58 -7.78 12.76
C LYS A 375 30.68 -6.29 13.08
N GLN A 376 31.24 -5.49 12.19
CA GLN A 376 31.34 -4.03 12.38
C GLN A 376 29.95 -3.37 12.35
N LEU A 377 29.08 -3.77 11.42
CA LEU A 377 27.69 -3.32 11.37
C LEU A 377 26.90 -3.77 12.61
N ALA A 378 27.06 -5.01 13.07
CA ALA A 378 26.40 -5.52 14.27
C ALA A 378 26.81 -4.78 15.55
N THR A 379 28.10 -4.45 15.70
CA THR A 379 28.60 -3.67 16.85
C THR A 379 28.17 -2.19 16.78
N LEU A 380 28.11 -1.59 15.59
CA LEU A 380 27.52 -0.26 15.39
C LEU A 380 26.03 -0.25 15.76
N LEU A 381 25.23 -1.19 15.24
CA LEU A 381 23.80 -1.33 15.58
C LEU A 381 23.58 -1.57 17.08
N PHE A 382 24.42 -2.38 17.73
CA PHE A 382 24.36 -2.61 19.17
C PHE A 382 24.64 -1.34 19.98
N SER A 383 25.70 -0.59 19.64
CA SER A 383 26.01 0.68 20.31
C SER A 383 24.93 1.77 20.07
N GLN A 384 24.33 1.81 18.87
CA GLN A 384 23.19 2.67 18.57
C GLN A 384 21.97 2.29 19.42
N GLY A 385 21.68 0.99 19.56
CA GLY A 385 20.61 0.48 20.42
C GLY A 385 20.83 0.81 21.90
N GLN A 386 22.07 0.73 22.39
CA GLN A 386 22.43 1.17 23.74
C GLN A 386 22.20 2.68 23.92
N ALA A 387 22.66 3.51 22.98
CA ALA A 387 22.46 4.96 23.05
C ALA A 387 20.98 5.37 22.98
N GLN A 388 20.17 4.68 22.17
CA GLN A 388 18.71 4.86 22.13
C GLN A 388 18.05 4.45 23.45
N SER A 389 18.44 3.30 24.02
CA SER A 389 17.94 2.84 25.32
C SER A 389 18.28 3.82 26.45
N GLU A 390 19.50 4.36 26.47
CA GLU A 390 19.91 5.37 27.44
C GLU A 390 19.12 6.67 27.26
N LEU A 391 18.89 7.13 26.03
CA LEU A 391 18.08 8.32 25.75
C LEU A 391 16.63 8.13 26.21
N VAL A 392 16.02 6.96 25.97
CA VAL A 392 14.67 6.63 26.47
C VAL A 392 14.64 6.62 27.99
N GLY A 393 15.64 6.03 28.65
CA GLY A 393 15.76 6.02 30.11
C GLY A 393 15.99 7.39 30.74
N ARG A 394 16.59 8.35 30.00
CA ARG A 394 16.68 9.76 30.40
C ARG A 394 15.32 10.44 30.25
N LEU A 395 14.65 10.30 29.11
CA LEU A 395 13.33 10.88 28.84
C LEU A 395 12.25 10.38 29.83
N GLN A 396 12.30 9.12 30.25
CA GLN A 396 11.40 8.59 31.28
C GLN A 396 11.60 9.26 32.64
N LYS A 397 12.85 9.50 33.05
CA LYS A 397 13.16 10.25 34.30
C LYS A 397 12.73 11.71 34.21
N ASP A 398 12.93 12.35 33.06
CA ASP A 398 12.45 13.72 32.83
C ASP A 398 10.91 13.78 32.89
N GLU A 399 10.20 12.78 32.40
CA GLU A 399 8.74 12.67 32.53
C GLU A 399 8.29 12.46 33.98
N GLU A 400 8.96 11.59 34.74
CA GLU A 400 8.69 11.39 36.18
C GLU A 400 8.89 12.70 36.97
N LEU A 401 9.98 13.42 36.72
CA LEU A 401 10.28 14.71 37.35
C LEU A 401 9.26 15.79 36.95
N GLN A 402 8.83 15.83 35.68
CA GLN A 402 7.79 16.74 35.21
C GLN A 402 6.43 16.45 35.87
N ARG A 403 6.02 15.18 35.95
CA ARG A 403 4.79 14.76 36.65
C ARG A 403 4.81 15.18 38.13
N ALA A 404 5.93 14.95 38.82
CA ALA A 404 6.11 15.36 40.22
C ALA A 404 6.06 16.90 40.40
N ALA A 405 6.69 17.65 39.49
CA ALA A 405 6.65 19.11 39.52
C ALA A 405 5.24 19.67 39.28
N VAL A 406 4.48 19.08 38.34
CA VAL A 406 3.08 19.46 38.09
C VAL A 406 2.20 19.15 39.29
N ALA A 407 2.35 17.97 39.92
CA ALA A 407 1.61 17.61 41.14
C ALA A 407 1.84 18.63 42.27
N ALA A 408 3.11 18.96 42.58
CA ALA A 408 3.45 19.95 43.61
C ALA A 408 2.94 21.37 43.28
N LEU A 409 2.83 21.74 42.00
CA LEU A 409 2.24 23.02 41.57
C LEU A 409 0.71 23.03 41.73
N LEU A 410 0.03 21.90 41.49
CA LEU A 410 -1.40 21.73 41.72
C LEU A 410 -1.74 21.77 43.21
N GLU A 411 -1.04 20.99 44.05
CA GLU A 411 -1.19 21.02 45.52
C GLU A 411 -0.99 22.44 46.08
N ARG A 412 0.01 23.17 45.58
CA ARG A 412 0.24 24.58 45.96
C ARG A 412 -0.81 25.53 45.37
N GLY A 413 -1.50 25.14 44.29
CA GLY A 413 -2.71 25.82 43.80
C GLY A 413 -3.87 25.63 44.78
N ASP A 414 -4.23 24.38 45.03
CA ASP A 414 -5.38 23.99 45.84
C ASP A 414 -5.25 24.47 47.29
N ALA A 415 -4.06 24.41 47.89
CA ALA A 415 -3.81 24.96 49.22
C ALA A 415 -4.05 26.48 49.29
N ARG A 416 -3.77 27.25 48.22
CA ARG A 416 -4.09 28.68 48.15
C ARG A 416 -5.58 28.92 47.93
N SER A 417 -6.23 28.13 47.06
CA SER A 417 -7.68 28.19 46.84
C SER A 417 -8.45 27.88 48.13
N TRP A 418 -8.05 26.84 48.86
CA TRP A 418 -8.63 26.45 50.14
C TRP A 418 -8.41 27.50 51.23
N ALA A 419 -7.20 28.08 51.33
CA ALA A 419 -6.93 29.18 52.25
C ALA A 419 -7.80 30.42 51.94
N LEU A 420 -8.02 30.75 50.66
CA LEU A 420 -8.90 31.85 50.25
C LEU A 420 -10.37 31.55 50.61
N VAL A 421 -10.87 30.35 50.31
CA VAL A 421 -12.24 29.92 50.68
C VAL A 421 -12.43 29.95 52.20
N HIS A 422 -11.43 29.51 52.98
CA HIS A 422 -11.46 29.59 54.43
C HIS A 422 -11.50 31.05 54.93
N GLN A 423 -10.71 31.95 54.34
CA GLN A 423 -10.76 33.38 54.67
C GLN A 423 -12.13 34.01 54.34
N VAL A 424 -12.73 33.66 53.20
CA VAL A 424 -14.09 34.10 52.84
C VAL A 424 -15.11 33.60 53.87
N ALA A 425 -15.09 32.31 54.23
CA ALA A 425 -16.00 31.75 55.23
C ALA A 425 -15.84 32.38 56.64
N VAL A 426 -14.61 32.77 57.02
CA VAL A 426 -14.36 33.52 58.26
C VAL A 426 -14.96 34.93 58.19
N VAL A 427 -14.81 35.63 57.05
CA VAL A 427 -15.43 36.96 56.85
C VAL A 427 -16.96 36.87 56.82
N GLU A 428 -17.54 35.88 56.14
CA GLU A 428 -18.99 35.62 56.15
C GLU A 428 -19.53 35.36 57.56
N SER A 429 -18.82 34.55 58.36
CA SER A 429 -19.15 34.30 59.77
C SER A 429 -19.07 35.56 60.63
N GLN A 430 -18.04 36.39 60.45
CA GLN A 430 -17.90 37.68 61.13
C GLN A 430 -18.99 38.67 60.73
N LEU A 431 -19.34 38.76 59.45
CA LEU A 431 -20.44 39.59 58.96
C LEU A 431 -21.80 39.11 59.52
N ALA A 432 -22.05 37.79 59.54
CA ALA A 432 -23.24 37.23 60.17
C ALA A 432 -23.33 37.62 61.66
N SER A 433 -22.23 37.50 62.41
CA SER A 433 -22.16 37.92 63.81
C SER A 433 -22.41 39.43 63.99
N LEU A 434 -21.85 40.29 63.14
CA LEU A 434 -22.10 41.73 63.15
C LEU A 434 -23.57 42.06 62.85
N THR A 435 -24.20 41.40 61.86
CA THR A 435 -25.63 41.62 61.57
C THR A 435 -26.53 41.15 62.71
N ALA A 436 -26.16 40.08 63.43
CA ALA A 436 -26.88 39.67 64.63
C ALA A 436 -26.77 40.72 65.75
N LEU A 437 -25.57 41.23 66.03
CA LEU A 437 -25.35 42.30 67.02
C LEU A 437 -26.08 43.60 66.65
N GLU A 438 -26.11 43.99 65.37
CA GLU A 438 -26.93 45.13 64.92
C GLU A 438 -28.43 44.92 65.14
N MET A 439 -28.93 43.71 64.89
CA MET A 439 -30.35 43.38 65.10
C MET A 439 -30.69 43.36 66.59
N GLU A 440 -29.80 42.87 67.46
CA GLU A 440 -29.97 42.97 68.92
C GLU A 440 -29.92 44.42 69.40
N ARG A 441 -29.00 45.26 68.88
CA ARG A 441 -28.93 46.69 69.23
C ARG A 441 -30.23 47.41 68.85
N LYS A 442 -30.73 47.23 67.63
CA LYS A 442 -32.00 47.80 67.15
C LYS A 442 -33.21 47.30 67.97
N LYS A 443 -33.18 46.04 68.40
CA LYS A 443 -34.20 45.46 69.30
C LYS A 443 -34.17 46.09 70.69
N LEU A 444 -32.99 46.36 71.25
CA LEU A 444 -32.84 47.06 72.53
C LEU A 444 -33.30 48.53 72.43
N GLU A 445 -32.87 49.26 71.41
CA GLU A 445 -33.33 50.63 71.12
C GLU A 445 -34.87 50.72 71.00
N MET A 446 -35.50 49.74 70.32
CA MET A 446 -36.95 49.66 70.21
C MET A 446 -37.63 49.32 71.54
N ASN A 447 -37.06 48.40 72.33
CA ASN A 447 -37.59 48.04 73.65
C ASN A 447 -37.52 49.23 74.64
N GLU A 448 -36.42 49.99 74.61
CA GLU A 448 -36.25 51.22 75.39
C GLU A 448 -37.34 52.23 75.04
N GLN A 449 -37.55 52.52 73.75
CA GLN A 449 -38.64 53.39 73.28
C GLN A 449 -40.04 52.92 73.71
N ILE A 450 -40.29 51.60 73.72
CA ILE A 450 -41.56 51.02 74.19
C ILE A 450 -41.72 51.22 75.70
N PHE A 451 -40.65 51.01 76.49
CA PHE A 451 -40.67 51.25 77.93
C PHE A 451 -40.93 52.72 78.24
N ASP A 452 -40.22 53.63 77.58
CA ASP A 452 -40.35 55.09 77.66
C ASP A 452 -41.81 55.54 77.40
N LEU A 453 -42.43 55.00 76.35
CA LEU A 453 -43.84 55.25 76.03
C LEU A 453 -44.80 54.63 77.04
N SER A 454 -44.42 53.53 77.71
CA SER A 454 -45.22 52.91 78.77
C SER A 454 -45.20 53.75 80.06
N GLU A 455 -44.05 54.25 80.49
CA GLU A 455 -43.95 55.14 81.66
C GLU A 455 -44.70 56.45 81.42
N LYS A 456 -44.55 57.05 80.23
CA LYS A 456 -45.28 58.26 79.83
C LYS A 456 -46.80 58.04 79.83
N ARG A 457 -47.28 56.86 79.42
CA ARG A 457 -48.71 56.48 79.54
C ARG A 457 -49.14 56.31 81.00
N VAL A 458 -48.33 55.68 81.85
CA VAL A 458 -48.63 55.51 83.27
C VAL A 458 -48.70 56.88 83.96
N ALA A 459 -47.72 57.76 83.77
CA ALA A 459 -47.70 59.11 84.34
C ALA A 459 -48.89 59.97 83.88
N LEU A 460 -49.24 59.93 82.59
CA LEU A 460 -50.45 60.59 82.07
C LEU A 460 -51.74 60.01 82.66
N SER A 461 -51.82 58.69 82.85
CA SER A 461 -52.99 58.05 83.48
C SER A 461 -53.12 58.40 84.97
N ALA A 462 -52.00 58.53 85.69
CA ALA A 462 -51.97 58.96 87.09
C ALA A 462 -52.44 60.41 87.22
N MET A 463 -51.89 61.34 86.42
CA MET A 463 -52.37 62.73 86.39
C MET A 463 -53.85 62.85 86.02
N LEU A 464 -54.36 61.99 85.12
CA LEU A 464 -55.78 61.95 84.78
C LEU A 464 -56.65 61.44 85.94
N VAL A 465 -56.19 60.43 86.69
CA VAL A 465 -56.85 59.96 87.93
C VAL A 465 -56.84 61.05 89.01
N ASP A 466 -55.72 61.75 89.20
CA ASP A 466 -55.62 62.86 90.16
C ASP A 466 -56.55 64.02 89.78
N LEU A 467 -56.62 64.39 88.50
CA LEU A 467 -57.55 65.42 88.02
C LEU A 467 -59.03 65.02 88.20
N LEU A 468 -59.38 63.75 87.95
CA LEU A 468 -60.72 63.24 88.23
C LEU A 468 -61.02 63.20 89.73
N SER A 469 -60.03 62.88 90.57
CA SER A 469 -60.14 62.93 92.03
C SER A 469 -60.37 64.37 92.51
N GLN A 470 -59.57 65.32 92.05
CA GLN A 470 -59.73 66.76 92.32
C GLN A 470 -61.09 67.29 91.84
N GLN A 471 -61.59 66.83 90.69
CA GLN A 471 -62.93 67.17 90.20
C GLN A 471 -64.02 66.61 91.13
N ALA A 472 -63.87 65.38 91.61
CA ALA A 472 -64.80 64.74 92.55
C ALA A 472 -64.76 65.38 93.95
N ASP A 473 -63.57 65.74 94.45
CA ASP A 473 -63.37 66.51 95.68
C ASP A 473 -63.99 67.90 95.56
N ARG A 474 -63.74 68.61 94.45
CA ARG A 474 -64.34 69.94 94.22
C ARG A 474 -65.85 69.88 94.10
N ARG A 475 -66.40 68.82 93.49
CA ARG A 475 -67.84 68.56 93.45
C ARG A 475 -68.41 68.25 94.84
N ARG A 476 -67.70 67.49 95.68
CA ARG A 476 -68.06 67.27 97.10
C ARG A 476 -67.96 68.55 97.94
N GLN A 477 -66.97 69.41 97.71
CA GLN A 477 -66.88 70.73 98.35
C GLN A 477 -68.09 71.60 97.99
N LEU A 478 -68.45 71.68 96.70
CA LEU A 478 -69.61 72.47 96.24
C LEU A 478 -70.92 71.97 96.85
N LEU A 479 -71.13 70.64 96.89
CA LEU A 479 -72.28 70.04 97.57
C LEU A 479 -72.28 70.36 99.07
N ASN A 480 -71.15 70.19 99.76
CA ASN A 480 -71.05 70.55 101.18
C ASN A 480 -71.32 72.04 101.44
N THR A 481 -70.96 72.95 100.53
CA THR A 481 -71.31 74.38 100.66
C THR A 481 -72.78 74.67 100.38
N LEU A 482 -73.45 73.88 99.54
CA LEU A 482 -74.90 73.97 99.34
C LEU A 482 -75.64 73.46 100.61
N ASP A 483 -75.27 72.29 101.12
CA ASP A 483 -75.72 71.75 102.42
C ASP A 483 -75.54 72.76 103.56
N GLU A 484 -74.38 73.41 103.65
CA GLU A 484 -74.07 74.43 104.67
C GLU A 484 -74.97 75.67 104.53
N MET A 485 -75.29 76.08 103.29
CA MET A 485 -76.25 77.16 103.03
C MET A 485 -77.69 76.75 103.34
N GLU A 486 -78.09 75.49 103.06
CA GLU A 486 -79.40 74.95 103.43
C GLU A 486 -79.58 74.82 104.95
N ARG A 487 -78.53 74.42 105.69
CA ARG A 487 -78.56 74.40 107.16
C ARG A 487 -78.66 75.79 107.74
N ARG A 488 -77.96 76.78 107.17
CA ARG A 488 -78.06 78.19 107.60
C ARG A 488 -79.43 78.80 107.29
N ARG A 489 -80.07 78.40 106.18
CA ARG A 489 -81.48 78.68 105.91
C ARG A 489 -82.37 78.07 107.00
N TRP A 490 -82.28 76.76 107.23
CA TRP A 490 -83.03 76.05 108.27
C TRP A 490 -82.92 76.69 109.67
N ILE A 491 -81.72 77.12 110.07
CA ILE A 491 -81.49 77.82 111.36
C ILE A 491 -82.14 79.21 111.34
N SER A 492 -81.98 79.98 110.25
CA SER A 492 -82.62 81.30 110.10
C SER A 492 -84.14 81.21 110.12
N ASP A 493 -84.73 80.20 109.47
CA ASP A 493 -86.18 79.95 109.41
C ASP A 493 -86.73 79.47 110.77
N GLN A 494 -85.86 78.93 111.65
CA GLN A 494 -86.21 78.51 113.00
C GLN A 494 -86.08 79.65 114.04
N GLU A 495 -85.17 80.60 113.84
CA GLU A 495 -85.05 81.82 114.66
C GLU A 495 -86.00 82.95 114.23
N LYS A 496 -86.45 82.96 112.96
CA LYS A 496 -87.39 83.95 112.41
C LYS A 496 -88.52 83.25 111.67
N GLY A 497 -89.72 83.24 112.27
CA GLY A 497 -90.92 82.61 111.74
C GLY A 497 -91.57 83.32 110.54
N GLU A 498 -90.79 83.87 109.61
CA GLU A 498 -91.25 84.54 108.40
C GLU A 498 -90.61 83.90 107.16
N LYS A 499 -91.44 83.25 106.33
CA LYS A 499 -90.99 82.63 105.08
C LYS A 499 -90.66 83.67 104.02
N SER A 500 -89.39 83.83 103.71
CA SER A 500 -88.88 84.59 102.56
C SER A 500 -88.18 83.65 101.56
N ASP A 501 -88.92 82.61 101.13
CA ASP A 501 -88.37 81.38 100.55
C ASP A 501 -87.79 81.48 99.12
N GLU A 502 -88.15 82.52 98.35
CA GLU A 502 -87.91 82.57 96.89
C GLU A 502 -86.52 83.15 96.51
N ASP A 503 -86.11 84.28 97.12
CA ASP A 503 -84.88 85.00 96.71
C ASP A 503 -83.59 84.52 97.39
N PHE A 504 -83.67 83.64 98.41
CA PHE A 504 -82.49 83.25 99.23
C PHE A 504 -81.31 82.77 98.38
N TRP A 505 -81.55 81.82 97.45
CA TRP A 505 -80.50 81.27 96.60
C TRP A 505 -79.93 82.30 95.61
N LEU A 506 -80.77 83.23 95.14
CA LEU A 506 -80.38 84.30 94.22
C LEU A 506 -79.46 85.30 94.92
N LEU A 507 -79.78 85.70 96.16
CA LEU A 507 -78.89 86.53 96.99
C LEU A 507 -77.58 85.82 97.37
N GLN A 508 -77.59 84.52 97.69
CA GLN A 508 -76.32 83.82 97.99
C GLN A 508 -75.46 83.61 96.74
N TYR A 509 -76.07 83.35 95.57
CA TYR A 509 -75.34 83.28 94.30
C TYR A 509 -74.72 84.64 93.93
N GLN A 510 -75.48 85.73 94.08
CA GLN A 510 -74.98 87.08 93.86
C GLN A 510 -73.84 87.42 94.85
N ARG A 511 -73.99 87.09 96.14
CA ARG A 511 -72.90 87.26 97.13
C ARG A 511 -71.67 86.42 96.83
N LEU A 512 -71.81 85.24 96.24
CA LEU A 512 -70.68 84.42 95.77
C LEU A 512 -69.99 85.03 94.53
N LEU A 513 -70.74 85.73 93.68
CA LEU A 513 -70.21 86.52 92.56
C LEU A 513 -69.62 87.87 93.00
N ASP A 514 -70.05 88.43 94.13
CA ASP A 514 -69.45 89.61 94.75
C ASP A 514 -68.19 89.24 95.56
N SER A 515 -68.17 88.05 96.19
CA SER A 515 -67.00 87.49 96.89
C SER A 515 -65.99 86.83 95.95
N ARG A 516 -65.76 87.40 94.76
CA ARG A 516 -64.67 86.97 93.86
C ARG A 516 -63.32 87.14 94.56
N PRO A 517 -62.37 86.20 94.39
CA PRO A 517 -60.98 86.45 94.72
C PRO A 517 -60.48 87.71 93.98
N TYR A 518 -59.82 88.63 94.69
CA TYR A 518 -59.35 89.89 94.11
C TYR A 518 -58.46 89.70 92.86
N SER A 519 -57.68 88.62 92.81
CA SER A 519 -56.87 88.25 91.65
C SER A 519 -57.67 88.03 90.36
N LEU A 520 -58.92 87.57 90.44
CA LEU A 520 -59.81 87.46 89.28
C LEU A 520 -60.37 88.83 88.86
N VAL A 521 -60.63 89.73 89.82
CA VAL A 521 -61.17 91.08 89.56
C VAL A 521 -60.11 92.00 88.96
N GLU A 522 -58.84 91.82 89.31
CA GLU A 522 -57.71 92.50 88.66
C GLU A 522 -57.46 91.95 87.25
N MET A 523 -57.51 90.63 87.06
CA MET A 523 -57.40 89.98 85.73
C MET A 523 -58.54 90.35 84.76
N GLU A 524 -59.78 90.49 85.23
CA GLU A 524 -60.89 90.96 84.38
C GLU A 524 -60.71 92.41 83.91
N ARG A 525 -59.87 93.21 84.58
CA ARG A 525 -59.59 94.62 84.21
C ARG A 525 -58.41 94.79 83.25
N SER A 526 -57.55 93.79 83.09
CA SER A 526 -56.43 93.81 82.13
C SER A 526 -56.72 93.12 80.80
N LEU A 527 -57.90 92.51 80.66
CA LEU A 527 -58.33 91.78 79.46
C LEU A 527 -58.97 92.70 78.41
N ASP A 528 -58.47 92.64 77.18
CA ASP A 528 -59.01 93.40 76.05
C ASP A 528 -60.47 92.97 75.75
N PRO A 529 -61.44 93.91 75.70
CA PRO A 529 -62.85 93.56 75.48
C PRO A 529 -63.11 92.86 74.13
N MET A 530 -62.31 93.11 73.09
CA MET A 530 -62.44 92.38 71.82
C MET A 530 -62.04 90.91 71.96
N LEU A 531 -60.95 90.62 72.67
CA LEU A 531 -60.48 89.25 72.91
C LEU A 531 -61.46 88.47 73.78
N ALA A 532 -61.98 89.11 74.84
CA ALA A 532 -63.01 88.53 75.69
C ALA A 532 -64.29 88.19 74.91
N GLN A 533 -64.76 89.09 74.04
CA GLN A 533 -65.94 88.85 73.22
C GLN A 533 -65.75 87.68 72.24
N HIS A 534 -64.59 87.56 71.60
CA HIS A 534 -64.31 86.43 70.69
C HIS A 534 -64.25 85.09 71.44
N LEU A 535 -63.60 85.03 72.61
CA LEU A 535 -63.52 83.81 73.42
C LEU A 535 -64.89 83.36 73.96
N VAL A 536 -65.79 84.30 74.26
CA VAL A 536 -67.19 84.00 74.62
C VAL A 536 -67.96 83.45 73.42
N VAL A 537 -67.84 84.06 72.23
CA VAL A 537 -68.51 83.60 70.99
C VAL A 537 -68.08 82.19 70.59
N HIS A 538 -66.80 81.82 70.79
CA HIS A 538 -66.28 80.47 70.53
C HIS A 538 -66.39 79.52 71.74
N GLY A 539 -67.05 79.91 72.83
CA GLY A 539 -67.30 79.07 74.01
C GLY A 539 -66.08 78.75 74.88
N ALA A 540 -64.89 79.22 74.53
CA ALA A 540 -63.61 78.92 75.17
C ALA A 540 -63.36 79.68 76.49
N ILE A 541 -64.43 80.02 77.21
CA ILE A 541 -64.43 80.85 78.43
C ILE A 541 -63.53 80.26 79.53
N HIS A 542 -63.45 78.93 79.59
CA HIS A 542 -62.62 78.18 80.54
C HIS A 542 -61.09 78.31 80.30
N CYS A 543 -60.66 78.88 79.17
CA CYS A 543 -59.25 79.16 78.89
C CYS A 543 -58.76 80.53 79.43
N LEU A 544 -59.68 81.43 79.80
CA LEU A 544 -59.35 82.79 80.27
C LEU A 544 -58.33 82.83 81.43
N PRO A 545 -58.39 81.97 82.47
CA PRO A 545 -57.43 82.02 83.58
C PRO A 545 -55.98 81.69 83.18
N PHE A 546 -55.78 80.91 82.12
CA PHE A 546 -54.44 80.57 81.62
C PHE A 546 -53.90 81.62 80.65
N LEU A 547 -54.77 82.18 79.79
CA LEU A 547 -54.38 83.23 78.84
C LEU A 547 -54.06 84.55 79.57
N ALA A 548 -54.73 84.85 80.68
CA ALA A 548 -54.52 86.07 81.47
C ALA A 548 -53.11 86.22 82.08
N GLN A 549 -52.32 85.14 82.19
CA GLN A 549 -50.91 85.25 82.63
C GLN A 549 -50.00 85.97 81.60
N TRP A 550 -50.46 86.11 80.36
CA TRP A 550 -49.63 86.53 79.21
C TRP A 550 -50.07 87.87 78.57
N VAL A 551 -51.10 88.52 79.09
CA VAL A 551 -51.71 89.71 78.46
C VAL A 551 -51.69 90.91 79.41
N TYR A 552 -50.73 91.81 79.18
CA TYR A 552 -50.68 93.15 79.80
C TYR A 552 -50.78 94.30 78.77
N SER A 553 -50.66 94.02 77.46
CA SER A 553 -50.98 94.97 76.40
C SER A 553 -51.45 94.29 75.12
N ALA A 554 -52.16 95.03 74.26
CA ALA A 554 -52.54 94.56 72.92
C ALA A 554 -51.35 94.45 71.94
N GLN A 555 -50.16 94.98 72.28
CA GLN A 555 -48.98 94.94 71.41
C GLN A 555 -48.19 93.63 71.55
N ASP A 556 -48.31 92.94 72.69
CA ASP A 556 -47.60 91.68 72.97
C ASP A 556 -48.17 90.49 72.16
N LEU A 557 -49.43 90.59 71.73
CA LEU A 557 -50.16 89.55 71.02
C LEU A 557 -49.54 89.23 69.64
N HIS A 558 -48.91 90.23 69.00
CA HIS A 558 -48.13 90.04 67.76
C HIS A 558 -46.74 89.39 67.98
N GLN A 559 -46.33 89.10 69.21
CA GLN A 559 -45.05 88.43 69.52
C GLN A 559 -45.19 86.95 69.91
N LEU A 560 -46.40 86.37 69.84
CA LEU A 560 -46.62 84.93 70.04
C LEU A 560 -46.18 84.12 68.80
N ASN A 561 -44.92 83.67 68.82
CA ASN A 561 -44.44 82.61 67.92
C ASN A 561 -44.75 81.21 68.49
N ASP A 562 -45.02 80.26 67.60
CA ASP A 562 -45.34 78.84 67.89
C ASP A 562 -44.28 78.12 68.77
N HIS A 563 -43.06 78.66 68.83
CA HIS A 563 -42.01 78.19 69.75
C HIS A 563 -42.35 78.45 71.23
N LYS A 564 -42.76 79.68 71.59
CA LYS A 564 -43.04 80.07 72.98
C LYS A 564 -44.25 79.33 73.56
N LEU A 565 -45.26 79.04 72.73
CA LEU A 565 -46.43 78.25 73.12
C LEU A 565 -46.07 76.80 73.49
N ARG A 566 -45.06 76.22 72.83
CA ARG A 566 -44.57 74.85 73.11
C ARG A 566 -43.67 74.79 74.35
N GLU A 567 -42.89 75.84 74.60
CA GLU A 567 -42.07 75.94 75.83
C GLU A 567 -42.94 76.12 77.08
N ALA A 568 -44.11 76.75 76.96
CA ALA A 568 -45.02 77.04 78.06
C ALA A 568 -46.02 75.91 78.41
N SER A 569 -46.07 74.80 77.67
CA SER A 569 -47.06 73.75 77.95
C SER A 569 -46.62 72.30 77.64
N TYR A 570 -46.78 71.42 78.64
CA TYR A 570 -46.77 69.97 78.47
C TYR A 570 -48.05 69.48 77.75
N ILE A 571 -48.22 69.79 76.46
CA ILE A 571 -49.16 69.10 75.54
C ILE A 571 -48.73 69.38 74.09
N SER A 572 -48.40 68.33 73.33
CA SER A 572 -47.91 68.43 71.95
C SER A 572 -49.01 68.42 70.88
N CYS A 573 -50.27 68.75 71.24
CA CYS A 573 -51.46 68.29 70.52
C CYS A 573 -52.44 69.40 70.06
N TRP A 574 -51.97 70.57 69.66
CA TRP A 574 -52.81 71.68 69.14
C TRP A 574 -52.38 72.23 67.75
N SER A 575 -51.49 71.54 67.04
CA SER A 575 -50.86 72.03 65.79
C SER A 575 -51.74 72.03 64.52
N LYS A 576 -53.03 71.74 64.62
CA LYS A 576 -53.96 71.70 63.46
C LYS A 576 -54.96 72.85 63.40
N ASP A 577 -55.50 73.28 64.54
CA ASP A 577 -56.64 74.22 64.55
C ASP A 577 -56.23 75.69 64.70
N LEU A 578 -54.98 75.96 65.10
CA LEU A 578 -54.38 77.30 65.20
C LEU A 578 -54.15 78.02 63.85
N LYS A 579 -54.57 77.44 62.71
CA LYS A 579 -54.44 78.06 61.38
C LYS A 579 -55.46 79.17 61.09
N LEU A 580 -56.43 79.40 61.97
CA LEU A 580 -57.53 80.36 61.76
C LEU A 580 -57.25 81.80 62.24
N LEU A 581 -56.09 82.07 62.86
CA LEU A 581 -55.75 83.40 63.40
C LEU A 581 -54.75 84.22 62.54
N ASN A 582 -54.32 83.70 61.39
CA ASN A 582 -53.42 84.40 60.45
C ASN A 582 -54.15 84.88 59.18
N ALA A 583 -55.38 85.40 59.31
CA ALA A 583 -56.28 85.60 58.15
C ALA A 583 -57.18 86.86 58.18
N THR A 584 -56.75 87.96 58.82
CA THR A 584 -57.02 89.35 58.41
C THR A 584 -56.00 90.28 59.06
#